data_AF-A0ABC9NVB7-F1
#
_entry.id   AF-A0ABC9NVB7-F1
#
_cell.length_a   1.000
_cell.length_b   1.000
_cell.length_c   1.000
_cell.angle_alpha   90.00
_cell.angle_beta   90.00
_cell.angle_gamma   90.00
#
_symmetry.space_group_name_H-M   'P 1'
#
loop_
_entity.id
_entity.type
_entity.pdbx_description
1 polymer ?
#
loop_
_entity_poly.entity_id
_entity_poly.type
_entity_poly.pdbx_seq_one_letter_code
_entity_poly.pdbx_strand_id
1 'polypeptide(L)'
;MPLLDKLRKLYGVGPVCSELHIAPSTYYHCQQQRHHPDKRSARAQRDDWLKKEILRVYDGNHQVYGVRKVWRQLLREGIRVARCTVARLMAVMGLAGVLRGKKVRTTISRKAVAAGDRVNRQFVAERPDQLWVADFTYGVPGVQGGHGCLNEPRVCLEY
;
A
#
# COMPACT_ATOMS: atom_id res chain seq x y z
N MET A 1 9.31 15.04 -20.85
CA MET A 1 8.07 14.31 -21.15
C MET A 1 8.50 12.89 -21.47
N PRO A 2 8.38 11.89 -20.56
CA PRO A 2 9.10 10.61 -20.69
C PRO A 2 8.83 9.86 -22.00
N LEU A 3 7.59 9.95 -22.50
CA LEU A 3 7.20 9.36 -23.79
C LEU A 3 7.87 10.10 -24.97
N LEU A 4 7.73 11.43 -25.05
CA LEU A 4 8.42 12.24 -26.07
C LEU A 4 9.94 12.05 -26.03
N ASP A 5 10.54 11.95 -24.84
CA ASP A 5 11.98 11.80 -24.68
C ASP A 5 12.48 10.48 -25.28
N LYS A 6 11.65 9.42 -25.25
CA LYS A 6 11.91 8.14 -25.92
C LYS A 6 11.70 8.23 -27.43
N LEU A 7 10.57 8.76 -27.87
CA LEU A 7 10.19 8.86 -29.29
C LEU A 7 11.09 9.81 -30.07
N ARG A 8 11.59 10.87 -29.42
CA ARG A 8 12.57 11.81 -29.98
C ARG A 8 13.80 11.09 -30.53
N LYS A 9 14.26 10.01 -29.89
CA LYS A 9 15.46 9.28 -30.33
C LYS A 9 15.25 8.54 -31.64
N LEU A 10 14.00 8.19 -31.97
CA LEU A 10 13.64 7.43 -33.16
C LEU A 10 13.18 8.33 -34.31
N TYR A 11 12.39 9.36 -34.02
CA TYR A 11 11.67 10.15 -35.03
C TYR A 11 11.98 11.66 -34.98
N GLY A 12 12.79 12.12 -34.03
CA GLY A 12 13.02 13.55 -33.79
C GLY A 12 11.85 14.24 -33.06
N VAL A 13 12.07 15.48 -32.61
CA VAL A 13 11.06 16.20 -31.79
C VAL A 13 9.90 16.72 -32.63
N GLY A 14 10.19 17.29 -33.80
CA GLY A 14 9.18 17.94 -34.66
C GLY A 14 8.03 17.03 -35.07
N PRO A 15 8.31 15.86 -35.70
CA PRO A 15 7.25 14.94 -36.12
C PRO A 15 6.39 14.43 -34.95
N VAL A 16 7.04 14.08 -33.84
CA VAL A 16 6.34 13.58 -32.63
C VAL A 16 5.47 14.67 -32.00
N CYS A 17 5.95 15.91 -31.95
CA CYS A 17 5.20 17.06 -31.47
C CYS A 17 3.98 17.36 -32.37
N SER A 18 4.13 17.25 -33.69
CA SER A 18 3.05 17.43 -34.64
C SER A 18 1.92 16.41 -34.43
N GLU A 19 2.28 15.12 -34.33
CA GLU A 19 1.30 14.04 -34.14
C GLU A 19 0.55 14.16 -32.81
N LEU A 20 1.27 14.51 -31.74
CA LEU A 20 0.69 14.68 -30.40
C LEU A 20 0.00 16.04 -30.20
N HIS A 21 -0.04 16.88 -31.24
CA HIS A 21 -0.63 18.22 -31.19
C HIS A 21 -0.03 19.11 -30.08
N ILE A 22 1.29 19.02 -29.89
CA ILE A 22 2.05 19.80 -28.89
C ILE A 22 3.01 20.73 -29.64
N ALA A 23 3.00 22.02 -29.31
CA ALA A 23 3.98 22.95 -29.89
C ALA A 23 5.43 22.57 -29.49
N PRO A 24 6.40 22.52 -30.44
CA PRO A 24 7.80 22.19 -30.13
C PRO A 24 8.43 23.10 -29.07
N SER A 25 8.03 24.37 -29.01
CA SER A 25 8.45 25.32 -27.97
C SER A 25 8.11 24.84 -26.56
N THR A 26 6.96 24.20 -26.38
CA THR A 26 6.53 23.63 -25.08
C THR A 26 7.48 22.51 -24.66
N TYR A 27 7.93 21.67 -25.60
CA TYR A 27 8.89 20.61 -25.33
C TYR A 27 10.21 21.18 -24.84
N TYR A 28 10.81 22.12 -25.58
CA TYR A 28 12.08 22.73 -25.22
C TYR A 28 11.98 23.55 -23.93
N HIS A 29 10.86 24.23 -23.68
CA HIS A 29 10.60 24.91 -22.42
C HIS A 29 10.59 23.93 -21.24
N CYS A 30 9.86 22.82 -21.35
CA CYS A 30 9.88 21.76 -20.34
C CYS A 30 11.28 21.14 -20.17
N GLN A 31 12.05 21.01 -21.25
CA GLN A 31 13.42 20.51 -21.21
C GLN A 31 14.34 21.48 -20.47
N GLN A 32 14.25 22.78 -20.79
CA GLN A 32 15.03 23.83 -20.16
C GLN A 32 14.75 23.92 -18.65
N GLN A 33 13.48 23.85 -18.24
CA GLN A 33 13.11 23.78 -16.83
C GLN A 33 13.64 22.53 -16.12
N ARG A 34 13.86 21.42 -16.84
CA ARG A 34 14.46 20.20 -16.28
C ARG A 34 15.97 20.35 -16.06
N HIS A 35 16.66 20.96 -17.02
CA HIS A 35 18.11 21.18 -16.93
C HIS A 35 18.48 22.32 -15.98
N HIS A 36 17.61 23.33 -15.87
CA HIS A 36 17.81 24.50 -15.00
C HIS A 36 16.70 24.58 -13.96
N PRO A 37 16.76 23.76 -12.89
CA PRO A 37 15.77 23.82 -11.81
C PRO A 37 15.77 25.19 -11.09
N ASP A 38 16.89 25.92 -11.14
CA ASP A 38 17.07 27.30 -10.66
C ASP A 38 16.20 28.33 -11.39
N LYS A 39 15.85 28.09 -12.66
CA LYS A 39 15.01 28.99 -13.47
C LYS A 39 13.51 28.72 -13.33
N ARG A 40 13.12 27.74 -12.51
CA ARG A 40 11.71 27.46 -12.23
C ARG A 40 11.11 28.54 -11.34
N SER A 41 9.77 28.62 -11.34
CA SER A 41 9.07 29.50 -10.41
C SER A 41 9.44 29.21 -8.96
N ALA A 42 9.44 30.24 -8.11
CA ALA A 42 9.75 30.11 -6.68
C ALA A 42 8.89 29.02 -5.98
N ARG A 43 7.63 28.87 -6.42
CA ARG A 43 6.74 27.80 -5.95
C ARG A 43 7.26 26.41 -6.29
N ALA A 44 7.71 26.19 -7.53
CA ALA A 44 8.23 24.90 -7.96
C ALA A 44 9.54 24.56 -7.25
N GLN A 45 10.42 25.53 -7.02
CA GLN A 45 11.63 25.35 -6.23
C GLN A 45 11.31 24.97 -4.78
N ARG A 46 10.34 25.66 -4.16
CA ARG A 46 9.86 25.34 -2.81
C ARG A 46 9.24 23.94 -2.75
N ASP A 47 8.44 23.56 -3.74
CA ASP A 47 7.85 22.23 -3.84
C ASP A 47 8.95 21.16 -3.96
N ASP A 48 9.99 21.39 -4.76
CA ASP A 48 11.10 20.45 -4.93
C ASP A 48 11.94 20.29 -3.64
N TRP A 49 12.13 21.37 -2.87
CA TRP A 49 12.70 21.28 -1.52
C TRP A 49 11.79 20.50 -0.57
N LEU A 50 10.48 20.79 -0.57
CA LEU A 50 9.51 20.09 0.28
C LEU A 50 9.39 18.60 -0.03
N LYS A 51 9.51 18.20 -1.30
CA LYS A 51 9.52 16.77 -1.67
C LYS A 51 10.65 16.01 -0.98
N LYS A 52 11.85 16.63 -0.85
CA LYS A 52 13.00 16.03 -0.16
C LYS A 52 12.72 15.86 1.33
N GLU A 53 12.16 16.87 1.98
CA GLU A 53 11.81 16.79 3.40
C GLU A 53 10.68 15.79 3.67
N ILE A 54 9.66 15.76 2.81
CA ILE A 54 8.58 14.76 2.87
C ILE A 54 9.17 13.34 2.75
N LEU A 55 10.10 13.13 1.82
CA LEU A 55 10.74 11.83 1.62
C LEU A 55 11.58 11.43 2.83
N ARG A 56 12.40 12.35 3.37
CA ARG A 56 13.19 12.12 4.59
C ARG A 56 12.33 11.69 5.76
N VAL A 57 11.23 12.40 6.01
CA VAL A 57 10.28 12.06 7.07
C VAL A 57 9.59 10.72 6.79
N TYR A 58 9.22 10.45 5.54
CA TYR A 58 8.55 9.21 5.15
C TYR A 58 9.44 7.99 5.34
N ASP A 59 10.67 8.03 4.83
CA ASP A 59 11.63 6.93 4.93
C ASP A 59 12.14 6.75 6.36
N GLY A 60 12.38 7.84 7.09
CA GLY A 60 12.76 7.79 8.50
C GLY A 60 11.68 7.20 9.43
N ASN A 61 10.43 7.12 8.97
CA ASN A 61 9.32 6.48 9.70
C ASN A 61 8.90 5.15 9.05
N HIS A 62 9.82 4.47 8.37
CA HIS A 62 9.60 3.17 7.71
C HIS A 62 8.38 3.16 6.79
N GLN A 63 8.09 4.28 6.12
CA GLN A 63 7.01 4.41 5.14
C GLN A 63 5.60 4.23 5.76
N VAL A 64 5.49 4.21 7.09
CA VAL A 64 4.21 4.08 7.81
C VAL A 64 3.42 5.39 7.78
N TYR A 65 4.10 6.52 7.62
CA TYR A 65 3.47 7.83 7.75
C TYR A 65 2.71 8.23 6.49
N GLY A 66 1.39 8.38 6.61
CA GLY A 66 0.57 9.03 5.59
C GLY A 66 0.56 10.55 5.72
N VAL A 67 -0.15 11.22 4.81
CA VAL A 67 -0.26 12.70 4.69
C VAL A 67 -0.37 13.42 6.03
N ARG A 68 -1.29 12.98 6.91
CA ARG A 68 -1.53 13.64 8.21
C ARG A 68 -0.32 13.53 9.15
N LYS A 69 0.35 12.37 9.17
CA LYS A 69 1.49 12.13 10.07
C LYS A 69 2.73 12.88 9.59
N VAL A 70 3.01 12.82 8.27
CA VAL A 70 4.08 13.61 7.65
C VAL A 70 3.87 15.10 7.89
N TRP A 71 2.66 15.62 7.63
CA TRP A 71 2.35 17.03 7.84
C TRP A 71 2.60 17.49 9.29
N ARG A 72 2.16 16.70 10.28
CA ARG A 72 2.43 17.02 11.70
C ARG A 72 3.92 16.98 12.03
N GLN A 73 4.66 16.03 11.46
CA GLN A 73 6.09 15.92 11.70
C GLN A 73 6.84 17.15 11.13
N LEU A 74 6.52 17.56 9.90
CA LEU A 74 7.07 18.77 9.31
C LEU A 74 6.77 20.02 10.15
N LEU A 75 5.57 20.13 10.70
CA LEU A 75 5.21 21.25 11.59
C LEU A 75 6.01 21.24 12.90
N ARG A 76 6.29 20.06 13.48
CA ARG A 76 7.14 19.93 14.69
C ARG A 76 8.57 20.34 14.43
N GLU A 77 9.06 20.11 13.22
CA GLU A 77 10.40 20.51 12.76
C GLU A 77 10.46 21.98 12.29
N GLY A 78 9.38 22.75 12.49
CA GLY A 78 9.32 24.19 12.16
C GLY A 78 8.97 24.49 10.71
N ILE A 79 8.72 23.48 9.86
CA ILE A 79 8.41 23.66 8.45
C ILE A 79 6.93 23.99 8.28
N ARG A 80 6.63 25.28 8.11
CA ARG A 80 5.27 25.79 7.86
C ARG A 80 4.78 25.43 6.46
N VAL A 81 3.89 24.43 6.37
CA VAL A 81 3.25 23.99 5.14
C VAL A 81 1.78 23.63 5.36
N ALA A 82 0.92 23.96 4.39
CA ALA A 82 -0.48 23.57 4.39
C ALA A 82 -0.63 22.05 4.13
N ARG A 83 -1.56 21.41 4.84
CA ARG A 83 -1.86 19.97 4.69
C ARG A 83 -2.14 19.56 3.23
N CYS A 84 -2.85 20.41 2.48
CA CYS A 84 -3.18 20.16 1.07
C CYS A 84 -1.93 20.12 0.18
N THR A 85 -0.89 20.89 0.50
CA THR A 85 0.39 20.85 -0.21
C THR A 85 1.11 19.53 0.03
N VAL A 86 1.16 19.06 1.28
CA VAL A 86 1.74 17.74 1.59
C VAL A 86 0.98 16.63 0.86
N ALA A 87 -0.35 16.67 0.89
CA ALA A 87 -1.20 15.69 0.21
C ALA A 87 -0.92 15.63 -1.30
N ARG A 88 -0.89 16.81 -1.95
CA ARG A 88 -0.58 16.95 -3.36
C ARG A 88 0.81 16.42 -3.70
N LEU A 89 1.83 16.79 -2.93
CA LEU A 89 3.21 16.37 -3.19
C LEU A 89 3.41 14.87 -2.97
N MET A 90 2.83 14.30 -1.92
CA MET A 90 2.86 12.85 -1.70
C MET A 90 2.16 12.09 -2.85
N ALA A 91 1.02 12.58 -3.35
CA ALA A 91 0.35 11.98 -4.50
C ALA A 91 1.21 12.03 -5.77
N VAL A 92 1.85 13.17 -6.05
CA VAL A 92 2.77 13.33 -7.19
C VAL A 92 3.97 12.37 -7.10
N MET A 93 4.43 12.08 -5.89
CA MET A 93 5.53 11.14 -5.64
C MET A 93 5.09 9.68 -5.54
N GLY A 94 3.78 9.40 -5.55
CA GLY A 94 3.24 8.05 -5.35
C GLY A 94 3.40 7.51 -3.92
N LEU A 95 3.59 8.38 -2.92
CA LEU A 95 3.79 7.97 -1.53
C LEU A 95 2.43 7.80 -0.82
N ALA A 96 2.26 6.67 -0.15
CA ALA A 96 1.06 6.38 0.63
C ALA A 96 1.46 5.74 1.96
N GLY A 97 0.94 6.28 3.06
CA GLY A 97 1.18 5.68 4.37
C GLY A 97 0.39 4.40 4.59
N VAL A 98 0.89 3.56 5.48
CA VAL A 98 0.22 2.31 5.88
C VAL A 98 -1.01 2.61 6.74
N LEU A 99 -2.17 2.10 6.33
CA LEU A 99 -3.37 2.06 7.15
C LEU A 99 -3.41 0.73 7.91
N ARG A 100 -3.45 0.75 9.25
CA ARG A 100 -3.72 -0.46 10.05
C ARG A 100 -5.19 -0.84 9.88
N GLY A 101 -5.43 -2.04 9.37
CA GLY A 101 -6.76 -2.64 9.22
C GLY A 101 -6.93 -3.33 7.86
N LYS A 102 -7.65 -4.44 7.82
CA LYS A 102 -8.13 -5.00 6.55
C LYS A 102 -8.96 -3.91 5.86
N LYS A 103 -8.76 -3.69 4.56
CA LYS A 103 -9.70 -2.92 3.74
C LYS A 103 -11.07 -3.54 3.99
N VAL A 104 -12.00 -2.78 4.58
CA VAL A 104 -13.34 -3.28 4.92
C VAL A 104 -13.99 -3.74 3.62
N ARG A 105 -14.02 -5.06 3.40
CA ARG A 105 -14.82 -5.69 2.35
C ARG A 105 -16.20 -5.86 2.94
N THR A 106 -17.06 -4.88 2.75
CA THR A 106 -18.46 -4.92 3.19
C THR A 106 -19.25 -6.02 2.46
N THR A 107 -18.75 -6.46 1.30
CA THR A 107 -19.39 -7.48 0.47
C THR A 107 -18.45 -8.67 0.28
N ILE A 108 -18.74 -9.77 0.97
CA ILE A 108 -18.25 -11.10 0.64
C ILE A 108 -19.30 -11.69 -0.30
N SER A 109 -19.09 -11.62 -1.63
CA SER A 109 -20.00 -12.29 -2.54
C SER A 109 -19.82 -13.81 -2.40
N ARG A 110 -20.94 -14.47 -2.09
CA ARG A 110 -21.17 -15.92 -1.98
C ARG A 110 -20.26 -16.63 -0.95
N LYS A 111 -20.87 -17.13 0.13
CA LYS A 111 -20.28 -18.23 0.91
C LYS A 111 -19.90 -19.33 -0.08
N ALA A 112 -18.65 -19.78 -0.07
CA ALA A 112 -18.29 -21.02 -0.75
C ALA A 112 -19.26 -22.11 -0.27
N VAL A 113 -19.69 -22.98 -1.18
CA VAL A 113 -20.53 -24.13 -0.83
C VAL A 113 -19.77 -24.90 0.24
N ALA A 114 -20.25 -24.85 1.49
CA ALA A 114 -19.69 -25.66 2.56
C ALA A 114 -19.87 -27.13 2.17
N ALA A 115 -18.89 -27.97 2.50
CA ALA A 115 -19.03 -29.41 2.32
C ALA A 115 -20.32 -29.86 3.03
N GLY A 116 -21.15 -30.63 2.33
CA GLY A 116 -22.41 -31.13 2.88
C GLY A 116 -22.14 -32.00 4.11
N ASP A 117 -22.97 -31.81 5.14
CA ASP A 117 -22.95 -32.68 6.32
C ASP A 117 -23.38 -34.09 5.91
N ARG A 118 -22.41 -35.01 5.83
CA ARG A 118 -22.67 -36.41 5.44
C ARG A 118 -23.36 -37.22 6.53
N VAL A 119 -23.37 -36.72 7.76
CA VAL A 119 -23.87 -37.45 8.93
C VAL A 119 -25.14 -36.81 9.48
N ASN A 120 -25.62 -35.70 8.90
CA ASN A 120 -26.82 -34.98 9.31
C ASN A 120 -26.88 -34.74 10.83
N ARG A 121 -25.74 -34.43 11.45
CA ARG A 121 -25.58 -34.29 12.91
C ARG A 121 -25.97 -35.52 13.75
N GLN A 122 -25.98 -36.72 13.16
CA GLN A 122 -26.17 -37.98 13.86
C GLN A 122 -24.81 -38.55 14.26
N PHE A 123 -24.42 -38.33 15.51
CA PHE A 123 -23.12 -38.76 16.06
C PHE A 123 -23.16 -40.11 16.78
N VAL A 124 -24.22 -40.89 16.56
CA VAL A 124 -24.40 -42.21 17.18
C VAL A 124 -23.86 -43.28 16.21
N ALA A 125 -22.90 -44.08 16.69
CA ALA A 125 -22.34 -45.23 15.98
C ALA A 125 -22.72 -46.53 16.71
N GLU A 126 -23.08 -47.58 15.96
CA GLU A 126 -23.43 -48.89 16.53
C GLU A 126 -22.20 -49.80 16.68
N ARG A 127 -21.12 -49.50 15.95
CA ARG A 127 -19.87 -50.26 15.92
C ARG A 127 -18.66 -49.32 15.82
N PRO A 128 -17.46 -49.73 16.29
CA PRO A 128 -16.22 -49.00 16.05
C PRO A 128 -15.98 -48.74 14.56
N ASP A 129 -15.23 -47.68 14.24
CA ASP A 129 -14.84 -47.25 12.88
C ASP A 129 -15.98 -46.81 11.94
N GLN A 130 -17.22 -46.69 12.42
CA GLN A 130 -18.37 -46.29 11.62
C GLN A 130 -18.48 -44.76 11.40
N LEU A 131 -17.97 -43.97 12.34
CA LEU A 131 -18.00 -42.51 12.31
C LEU A 131 -16.67 -41.93 12.80
N TRP A 132 -16.11 -40.99 12.04
CA TRP A 132 -14.86 -40.31 12.37
C TRP A 132 -15.15 -38.83 12.50
N VAL A 133 -14.95 -38.27 13.69
CA VAL A 133 -15.12 -36.83 13.96
C VAL A 133 -13.75 -36.24 14.23
N ALA A 134 -13.42 -35.15 13.54
CA ALA A 134 -12.21 -34.39 13.78
C ALA A 134 -12.59 -32.95 14.11
N ASP A 135 -12.08 -32.44 15.23
CA ASP A 135 -12.16 -31.02 15.57
C ASP A 135 -10.77 -30.40 15.57
N PHE A 136 -10.69 -29.13 15.18
CA PHE A 136 -9.45 -28.35 15.18
C PHE A 136 -9.58 -27.22 16.19
N THR A 137 -9.03 -27.41 17.38
CA THR A 137 -8.91 -26.33 18.35
C THR A 137 -7.64 -25.53 18.10
N TYR A 138 -7.80 -24.22 17.85
CA TYR A 138 -6.67 -23.30 17.74
C TYR A 138 -6.31 -22.75 19.12
N GLY A 139 -5.14 -23.13 19.64
CA GLY A 139 -4.56 -22.52 20.84
C GLY A 139 -4.14 -21.08 20.55
N VAL A 140 -4.59 -20.13 21.36
CA VAL A 140 -4.15 -18.73 21.29
C VAL A 140 -2.87 -18.58 22.11
N PRO A 141 -1.71 -18.23 21.52
CA PRO A 141 -0.50 -18.02 22.31
C PRO A 141 -0.67 -16.74 23.13
N GLY A 142 -0.69 -16.83 24.47
CA GLY A 142 -0.59 -15.65 25.33
C GLY A 142 -1.37 -15.62 26.65
N VAL A 143 -2.19 -16.62 26.97
CA VAL A 143 -2.76 -16.73 28.34
C VAL A 143 -1.87 -17.67 29.14
N GLN A 144 -0.95 -17.11 29.93
CA GLN A 144 -0.13 -17.85 30.88
C GLN A 144 -1.02 -18.37 32.03
N GLY A 145 -1.68 -19.50 31.82
CA GLY A 145 -2.01 -20.43 32.89
C GLY A 145 -0.81 -21.35 33.06
N GLY A 146 -0.19 -21.34 34.23
CA GLY A 146 1.04 -22.07 34.47
C GLY A 146 0.90 -23.55 34.10
N HIS A 147 1.73 -24.00 33.18
CA HIS A 147 2.47 -25.27 33.11
C HIS A 147 2.91 -25.42 31.65
N GLY A 148 4.21 -25.23 31.41
CA GLY A 148 4.78 -25.24 30.07
C GLY A 148 4.71 -26.63 29.45
N CYS A 149 3.93 -26.78 28.38
CA CYS A 149 4.07 -27.85 27.40
C CYS A 149 3.91 -27.25 26.00
N LEU A 150 4.76 -27.70 25.08
CA LEU A 150 4.89 -27.22 23.71
C LEU A 150 3.55 -27.30 22.94
N ASN A 151 3.25 -26.26 22.14
CA ASN A 151 2.07 -26.16 21.27
C ASN A 151 2.20 -27.08 20.06
N GLU A 152 2.03 -28.38 20.26
CA GLU A 152 1.74 -29.31 19.16
C GLU A 152 0.22 -29.53 19.10
N PRO A 153 -0.41 -29.48 17.91
CA PRO A 153 -1.82 -29.80 17.77
C PRO A 153 -2.02 -31.27 18.19
N ARG A 154 -2.58 -31.47 19.38
CA ARG A 154 -2.97 -32.80 19.84
C ARG A 154 -4.25 -33.18 19.10
N VAL A 155 -4.12 -34.10 18.15
CA VAL A 155 -5.26 -34.83 17.60
C VAL A 155 -5.64 -35.85 18.66
N CYS A 156 -6.59 -35.49 19.54
CA CYS A 156 -7.20 -36.46 20.44
C CYS A 156 -8.22 -37.26 19.61
N LEU A 157 -7.83 -38.45 19.18
CA LEU A 157 -8.78 -39.49 18.76
C LEU A 157 -9.34 -40.09 20.05
N GLU A 158 -10.49 -39.61 20.51
CA GLU A 158 -11.26 -40.31 21.52
C GLU A 158 -12.10 -41.39 20.82
N TYR A 159 -11.98 -42.63 21.31
CA TYR A 159 -12.59 -43.85 20.78
C TYR A 159 -14.07 -43.98 21.17
#